data_AF-A0A1C5AA86-F1
#
_entry.id   AF-A0A1C5AA86-F1
#
_cell.length_a   1.000
_cell.length_b   1.000
_cell.length_c   1.000
_cell.angle_alpha   90.00
_cell.angle_beta   90.00
_cell.angle_gamma   90.00
#
_symmetry.space_group_name_H-M   'P 1'
#
loop_
_entity.id
_entity.type
_entity.pdbx_description
1 polymer ?
#
loop_
_entity_poly.entity_id
_entity_poly.type
_entity_poly.pdbx_seq_one_letter_code
_entity_poly.pdbx_strand_id
1 'polypeptide(L)' 'MRLHARTLPVQRASRAIRDALNTLQEEHDLTDVEMLRVLIEHQQSITKYMLRAERHPDDPERKADEE' A
#
# COMPACT_ATOMS: atom_id res chain seq x y z
N MET A 1 -29.10 -11.25 2.23
CA MET A 1 -28.23 -10.31 2.96
C MET A 1 -28.05 -9.06 2.09
N ARG A 2 -28.38 -7.86 2.57
CA ARG A 2 -28.06 -6.62 1.83
C ARG A 2 -26.56 -6.36 1.96
N LEU A 3 -25.85 -6.33 0.85
CA LEU A 3 -24.43 -5.96 0.84
C LEU A 3 -24.30 -4.48 1.21
N HIS A 4 -23.25 -4.15 1.98
CA HIS A 4 -22.97 -2.76 2.35
C HIS A 4 -22.69 -1.93 1.09
N ALA A 5 -23.12 -0.66 1.05
CA ALA A 5 -22.97 0.19 -0.13
C ALA A 5 -21.52 0.32 -0.62
N ARG A 6 -20.55 0.18 0.30
CA ARG A 6 -19.11 0.21 -0.02
C ARG A 6 -18.55 -1.12 -0.55
N THR A 7 -19.28 -2.23 -0.46
CA THR A 7 -18.78 -3.54 -0.89
C THR A 7 -18.38 -3.53 -2.37
N LEU A 8 -19.22 -2.97 -3.23
CA LEU A 8 -18.97 -2.97 -4.67
C LEU A 8 -17.77 -2.09 -5.07
N PRO A 9 -17.63 -0.84 -4.57
CA PRO A 9 -16.40 -0.06 -4.75
C PRO A 9 -15.13 -0.76 -4.28
N VAL A 10 -15.15 -1.38 -3.09
CA VAL A 10 -13.98 -2.09 -2.53
C VAL A 10 -13.60 -3.30 -3.39
N GLN A 11 -14.58 -4.07 -3.86
CA GLN A 11 -14.33 -5.21 -4.75
C GLN A 11 -13.71 -4.77 -6.09
N ARG A 12 -14.19 -3.66 -6.68
CA ARG A 12 -13.63 -3.11 -7.92
C ARG A 12 -12.19 -2.66 -7.71
N ALA A 13 -11.92 -1.94 -6.62
CA ALA A 13 -10.57 -1.51 -6.28
C ALA A 13 -9.63 -2.71 -6.03
N SER A 14 -10.09 -3.71 -5.28
CA SER A 14 -9.33 -4.93 -5.01
C SER A 14 -8.97 -5.69 -6.29
N ARG A 15 -9.90 -5.77 -7.25
CA ARG A 15 -9.62 -6.37 -8.56
C ARG A 15 -8.59 -5.55 -9.34
N ALA A 16 -8.76 -4.24 -9.44
CA ALA A 16 -7.84 -3.37 -10.17
C ALA A 16 -6.40 -3.45 -9.61
N ILE A 17 -6.26 -3.50 -8.29
CA ILE A 17 -4.96 -3.71 -7.65
C ILE A 17 -4.37 -5.06 -8.06
N ARG A 18 -5.15 -6.15 -7.94
CA ARG A 18 -4.67 -7.49 -8.32
C ARG A 18 -4.19 -7.53 -9.77
N ASP A 19 -4.96 -6.97 -10.68
CA ASP A 19 -4.60 -6.94 -12.11
C ASP A 19 -3.28 -6.17 -12.32
N ALA A 20 -3.12 -5.02 -11.66
CA ALA A 20 -1.87 -4.23 -11.74
C ALA A 20 -0.66 -4.96 -11.14
N LEU A 21 -0.84 -5.67 -10.01
CA LEU A 21 0.23 -6.44 -9.38
C LEU A 21 0.67 -7.61 -10.26
N ASN A 22 -0.27 -8.29 -10.91
CA ASN A 22 0.04 -9.38 -11.83
C ASN A 22 0.85 -8.87 -13.03
N THR A 23 0.43 -7.75 -13.64
CA THR A 23 1.18 -7.13 -14.74
C THR A 23 2.61 -6.78 -14.32
N LEU A 24 2.79 -6.16 -13.15
CA LEU A 24 4.11 -5.81 -12.66
C LEU A 24 4.99 -7.05 -12.38
N GLN A 25 4.38 -8.11 -11.86
CA GLN A 25 5.06 -9.38 -11.62
C GLN A 25 5.54 -10.03 -12.92
N GLU A 26 4.70 -10.02 -13.96
CA GLU A 26 5.02 -10.53 -15.30
C GLU A 26 6.10 -9.67 -16.00
N GLU A 27 5.99 -8.35 -15.94
CA GLU A 27 6.92 -7.41 -16.59
C GLU A 27 8.36 -7.54 -16.06
N HIS A 28 8.51 -7.93 -14.80
CA HIS A 28 9.80 -8.03 -14.12
C HIS A 28 10.24 -9.46 -13.84
N ASP A 29 9.51 -10.47 -14.33
CA ASP A 29 9.76 -11.90 -14.12
C ASP A 29 9.96 -12.23 -12.62
N LEU A 30 9.11 -11.67 -11.76
CA LEU A 30 9.21 -11.85 -10.32
C LEU A 30 8.50 -13.13 -9.88
N THR A 31 9.13 -13.86 -8.96
CA THR A 31 8.43 -14.90 -8.20
C THR A 31 7.45 -14.26 -7.21
N ASP A 32 6.48 -15.05 -6.75
CA ASP A 32 5.51 -14.61 -5.72
C ASP A 32 6.21 -14.10 -4.45
N VAL A 33 7.35 -14.70 -4.08
CA VAL A 33 8.13 -14.31 -2.89
C VAL A 33 8.80 -12.95 -3.07
N GLU A 34 9.38 -12.70 -4.24
CA GLU A 34 10.01 -11.41 -4.57
C GLU A 34 8.95 -10.31 -4.65
N MET A 35 7.81 -10.60 -5.27
CA MET A 35 6.69 -9.66 -5.35
C MET A 35 6.15 -9.32 -3.96
N LEU A 36 5.99 -10.32 -3.08
CA LEU A 36 5.59 -10.10 -1.69
C LEU A 36 6.58 -9.19 -0.94
N ARG A 37 7.88 -9.39 -1.16
CA ARG A 37 8.91 -8.55 -0.55
C ARG A 37 8.80 -7.09 -0.98
N VAL A 38 8.62 -6.82 -2.28
CA VAL A 38 8.41 -5.46 -2.81
C VAL A 38 7.18 -4.80 -2.17
N LEU A 39 6.08 -5.54 -2.04
CA LEU A 39 4.86 -5.03 -1.40
C LEU A 39 5.07 -4.68 0.08
N ILE A 40 5.80 -5.51 0.82
CA ILE A 40 6.11 -5.25 2.24
C ILE A 40 6.97 -3.98 2.37
N GLU A 41 8.01 -3.84 1.56
CA GLU A 41 8.89 -2.65 1.58
C GLU A 41 8.10 -1.37 1.26
N HIS A 42 7.19 -1.43 0.26
CA HIS A 42 6.31 -0.31 -0.06
C HIS A 42 5.34 0.03 1.10
N GLN A 43 4.72 -0.97 1.72
CA GLN A 43 3.82 -0.77 2.86
C GLN A 43 4.55 -0.15 4.07
N GLN A 44 5.78 -0.61 4.35
CA GLN A 44 6.61 -0.04 5.41
C GLN A 44 6.92 1.44 5.14
N SER A 45 7.24 1.79 3.90
CA SER A 45 7.48 3.18 3.47
C SER A 45 6.26 4.05 3.74
N ILE A 46 5.08 3.65 3.26
CA ILE A 46 3.83 4.39 3.50
C ILE A 46 3.56 4.57 5.00
N THR A 47 3.66 3.48 5.78
CA THR A 47 3.38 3.51 7.22
C THR A 47 4.32 4.47 7.96
N LYS A 48 5.61 4.49 7.55
CA LYS A 48 6.60 5.42 8.08
C LYS A 48 6.20 6.87 7.84
N TYR A 49 5.76 7.23 6.64
CA TYR A 49 5.35 8.61 6.33
C TYR A 49 4.04 9.00 7.02
N MET A 50 3.08 8.08 7.16
CA MET A 50 1.85 8.35 7.93
C MET A 50 2.15 8.67 9.39
N LEU A 51 3.05 7.90 10.02
CA LEU A 51 3.47 8.16 11.41
C LEU A 51 4.18 9.51 11.57
N ARG A 52 4.97 9.93 10.57
CA ARG A 52 5.59 11.27 10.56
C ARG A 52 4.55 12.37 10.47
N ALA A 53 3.62 12.27 9.54
CA ALA A 53 2.56 13.26 9.36
C ALA A 53 1.67 13.39 10.62
N GLU A 54 1.42 12.29 11.34
CA GLU A 54 0.69 12.33 12.62
C GLU A 54 1.48 13.03 13.75
N ARG A 55 2.80 12.83 13.82
CA ARG A 55 3.65 13.40 14.89
C ARG A 55 4.15 14.81 14.60
N HIS A 56 4.37 15.13 13.33
CA HIS A 56 4.89 16.41 12.85
C HIS A 56 4.01 16.92 11.71
N PRO A 57 2.79 17.41 12.02
CA PRO A 57 1.83 17.83 11.00
C PRO A 57 2.35 19.00 10.14
N ASP A 58 3.24 19.82 10.70
CA ASP A 58 3.84 20.97 10.01
C ASP A 58 5.17 20.63 9.30
N ASP A 59 5.72 19.43 9.50
CA ASP A 59 6.97 18.97 8.86
C ASP A 59 6.96 17.45 8.61
N PRO A 60 6.39 17.00 7.48
CA PRO A 60 6.26 15.57 7.16
C PRO A 60 7.60 14.88 6.82
N GLU A 61 8.69 15.63 6.63
CA GLU A 61 10.03 15.07 6.40
C GLU A 61 10.77 14.76 7.69
N ARG A 62 10.40 15.42 8.79
CA ARG A 62 10.93 15.14 10.14
C ARG A 62 10.65 13.70 10.54
N LYS A 63 11.65 13.00 11.06
CA LYS A 63 11.47 11.59 11.41
C LYS A 63 10.56 11.48 12.64
N ALA A 64 9.76 10.40 12.69
CA ALA A 64 8.81 10.18 13.77
C ALA A 64 9.44 10.03 15.16
N ASP A 65 10.74 9.75 15.24
CA ASP A 65 11.54 9.58 16.45
C ASP A 65 12.35 10.84 16.85
N GLU A 66 12.24 11.93 16.10
CA GLU A 66 12.92 13.20 16.42
C GLU A 66 12.02 14.09 17.30
N GLU A 67 12.37 14.28 18.57
CA GLU A 67 11.75 15.26 19.49
C GLU A 67 11.76 16.67 18.89
#